data_AF-R7BHS4-F1
#
_entry.id   AF-R7BHS4-F1
#
_cell.length_a   1.000
_cell.length_b   1.000
_cell.length_c   1.000
_cell.angle_alpha   90.00
_cell.angle_beta   90.00
_cell.angle_gamma   90.00
#
_symmetry.space_group_name_H-M   'P 1'
#
loop_
_entity.id
_entity.type
_entity.pdbx_description
1 polymer ?
#
loop_
_entity_poly.entity_id
_entity_poly.type
_entity_poly.pdbx_seq_one_letter_code
_entity_poly.pdbx_strand_id
1 'polypeptide(L)'
;MKELDTNTKSALMKRIDDFVENERSEQPGVPDTTIMMPELNRVAEEYSLDVSDLFIAYLDHIAITNKRVAQEAEEELDFSKIRRFY
;
A
#
# COMPACT_ATOMS: atom_id res chain seq x y z
N MET A 1 6.81 -1.97 22.23
CA MET A 1 7.05 -2.19 20.79
C MET A 1 8.21 -1.32 20.37
N LYS A 2 9.14 -1.85 19.56
CA LYS A 2 10.22 -1.04 18.99
C LYS A 2 9.55 -0.10 17.99
N GLU A 3 9.49 1.20 18.29
CA GLU A 3 8.92 2.18 17.36
C GLU A 3 9.84 2.27 16.16
N LEU A 4 9.36 1.78 15.00
CA LEU A 4 10.00 2.02 13.73
C LEU A 4 9.88 3.50 13.40
N ASP A 5 10.98 4.11 12.96
CA ASP A 5 10.93 5.46 12.44
C ASP A 5 10.03 5.54 11.19
N THR A 6 9.41 6.69 10.98
CA THR A 6 8.42 6.91 9.92
C THR A 6 8.97 6.61 8.53
N ASN A 7 10.27 6.85 8.30
CA ASN A 7 10.92 6.62 7.02
C ASN A 7 11.12 5.12 6.75
N THR A 8 11.58 4.38 7.75
CA THR A 8 11.70 2.92 7.69
C THR A 8 10.33 2.27 7.50
N LYS A 9 9.29 2.73 8.22
CA LYS A 9 7.92 2.23 8.02
C LYS A 9 7.47 2.42 6.57
N SER A 10 7.64 3.62 6.01
CA SER A 10 7.27 3.92 4.61
C SER A 10 8.04 3.05 3.60
N ALA A 11 9.35 2.88 3.80
CA ALA A 11 10.18 2.02 2.95
C ALA A 11 9.75 0.55 3.00
N LEU A 12 9.37 0.05 4.17
CA LEU A 12 8.87 -1.32 4.35
C LEU A 12 7.53 -1.53 3.66
N MET A 13 6.58 -0.60 3.82
CA MET A 13 5.29 -0.69 3.15
C MET A 13 5.47 -0.70 1.62
N LYS A 14 6.33 0.18 1.09
CA LYS A 14 6.64 0.21 -0.34
C LYS A 14 7.26 -1.10 -0.83
N ARG A 15 8.17 -1.70 -0.06
CA ARG A 15 8.77 -3.00 -0.41
C ARG A 15 7.70 -4.11 -0.50
N ILE A 16 6.71 -4.08 0.39
CA ILE A 16 5.59 -5.05 0.36
C ILE A 16 4.71 -4.77 -0.86
N ASP A 17 4.42 -3.51 -1.18
CA ASP A 17 3.67 -3.13 -2.40
C ASP A 17 4.37 -3.64 -3.66
N ASP A 18 5.68 -3.38 -3.80
CA ASP A 18 6.49 -3.84 -4.94
C ASP A 18 6.47 -5.38 -5.05
N PHE A 19 6.47 -6.10 -3.92
CA PHE A 19 6.36 -7.55 -3.90
C PHE A 19 4.98 -8.02 -4.38
N VAL A 20 3.91 -7.42 -3.86
CA VAL A 20 2.53 -7.77 -4.22
C VAL A 20 2.27 -7.50 -5.70
N GLU A 21 2.73 -6.37 -6.24
CA GLU A 21 2.56 -6.04 -7.67
C GLU A 21 3.27 -7.05 -8.60
N ASN A 22 4.48 -7.47 -8.23
CA ASN A 22 5.23 -8.48 -8.98
C ASN A 22 4.52 -9.82 -8.96
N GLU A 23 4.17 -10.33 -7.77
CA GLU A 23 3.51 -11.64 -7.61
C GLU A 23 2.09 -11.65 -8.21
N ARG A 24 1.36 -10.54 -8.14
CA ARG A 24 0.04 -10.41 -8.77
C ARG A 24 0.11 -10.61 -10.29
N SER A 25 1.21 -10.20 -10.91
CA SER A 25 1.45 -10.38 -12.34
C SER A 25 1.73 -11.85 -12.69
N GLU A 26 2.35 -12.59 -11.77
CA GLU A 26 2.67 -14.01 -11.94
C GLU A 26 1.50 -14.93 -11.59
N GLN A 27 0.63 -14.52 -10.65
CA GLN A 27 -0.47 -15.33 -10.11
C GLN A 27 -1.83 -14.60 -10.21
N PRO A 28 -2.34 -14.35 -11.43
CA PRO A 28 -3.60 -13.66 -11.61
C PRO A 28 -4.76 -14.47 -11.00
N GLY A 29 -5.49 -13.86 -10.06
CA GLY A 29 -6.65 -14.45 -9.40
C GLY A 29 -6.41 -14.92 -7.96
N VAL A 30 -5.17 -14.89 -7.48
CA VAL A 30 -4.88 -15.04 -6.05
C VAL A 30 -5.16 -13.69 -5.36
N PRO A 31 -5.87 -13.67 -4.21
CA PRO A 31 -6.07 -12.43 -3.47
C PRO A 31 -4.75 -11.81 -3.03
N ASP A 32 -4.62 -10.49 -3.19
CA ASP A 32 -3.45 -9.72 -2.75
C ASP A 32 -3.13 -9.97 -1.26
N THR A 33 -4.15 -10.23 -0.44
CA THR A 33 -4.01 -10.61 0.96
C THR A 33 -3.25 -11.89 1.19
N THR A 34 -3.39 -12.88 0.31
CA THR A 34 -2.64 -14.13 0.36
C THR A 34 -1.22 -13.93 -0.15
N ILE A 35 -1.05 -13.08 -1.17
CA ILE A 35 0.24 -12.76 -1.77
C ILE A 35 1.12 -11.99 -0.79
N MET A 36 0.60 -11.02 -0.04
CA MET A 36 1.43 -10.21 0.87
C MET A 36 1.93 -10.95 2.11
N MET A 37 1.26 -12.03 2.54
CA MET A 37 1.51 -12.68 3.83
C MET A 37 2.93 -13.24 3.99
N PRO A 38 3.53 -13.89 2.99
CA PRO A 38 4.94 -14.31 3.04
C PRO A 38 5.90 -13.15 3.31
N GLU A 39 5.75 -12.02 2.61
CA GLU A 39 6.68 -10.89 2.77
C GLU A 39 6.42 -10.11 4.07
N LEU A 40 5.17 -10.04 4.52
CA LEU A 40 4.83 -9.54 5.86
C LEU A 40 5.48 -10.36 6.97
N ASN A 41 5.41 -11.70 6.89
CA ASN A 41 6.07 -12.57 7.86
C ASN A 41 7.58 -12.37 7.85
N ARG A 42 8.18 -12.26 6.66
CA ARG A 42 9.61 -12.01 6.51
C ARG A 42 10.06 -10.69 7.14
N VAL A 43 9.31 -9.61 6.89
CA VAL A 43 9.60 -8.29 7.49
C VAL A 43 9.38 -8.32 9.00
N ALA A 44 8.34 -8.99 9.48
CA ALA A 44 8.09 -9.15 10.90
C ALA A 44 9.25 -9.88 11.60
N GLU A 45 9.78 -10.95 11.00
CA GLU A 45 10.96 -11.64 11.51
C GLU A 45 12.21 -10.75 11.46
N GLU A 46 12.47 -10.10 10.32
CA GLU A 46 13.66 -9.25 10.08
C GLU A 46 13.77 -8.10 11.10
N TYR A 47 12.63 -7.49 11.45
CA TYR A 47 12.56 -6.35 12.37
C TYR A 47 12.10 -6.73 13.78
N SER A 48 11.86 -8.02 14.04
CA SER A 48 11.32 -8.53 15.31
C SER A 48 10.03 -7.82 15.73
N LEU A 49 9.10 -7.72 14.80
CA LEU A 49 7.78 -7.09 14.96
C LEU A 49 6.68 -8.14 15.04
N ASP A 50 5.52 -7.75 15.56
CA ASP A 50 4.32 -8.58 15.46
C ASP A 50 3.76 -8.48 14.02
N VAL A 51 3.56 -9.64 13.40
CA VAL A 51 2.95 -9.76 12.07
C VAL A 51 1.55 -9.14 12.07
N SER A 52 0.81 -9.25 13.15
CA SER A 52 -0.56 -8.73 13.29
C SER A 52 -0.58 -7.20 13.21
N ASP A 53 0.34 -6.55 13.91
CA ASP A 53 0.49 -5.09 13.89
C ASP A 53 0.98 -4.61 12.53
N LEU A 54 1.92 -5.34 11.92
CA LEU A 54 2.43 -5.02 10.59
C LEU A 54 1.33 -5.16 9.52
N PHE A 55 0.49 -6.19 9.64
CA PHE A 55 -0.65 -6.40 8.76
C PHE A 55 -1.68 -5.27 8.87
N ILE A 56 -2.04 -4.86 10.09
CA ILE A 56 -2.95 -3.71 10.30
C ILE A 56 -2.33 -2.43 9.72
N ALA A 57 -1.04 -2.18 9.99
CA ALA A 57 -0.34 -1.02 9.46
C ALA A 57 -0.28 -1.00 7.93
N TYR A 58 -0.16 -2.17 7.30
CA TYR A 58 -0.16 -2.31 5.85
C TYR A 58 -1.55 -2.11 5.24
N LEU A 59 -2.61 -2.63 5.87
CA LEU A 59 -3.99 -2.36 5.44
C LEU A 59 -4.34 -0.87 5.52
N ASP A 60 -3.90 -0.18 6.59
CA ASP A 60 -4.05 1.27 6.71
C ASP A 60 -3.29 2.00 5.60
N HIS A 61 -2.08 1.56 5.27
CA HIS A 61 -1.27 2.13 4.19
C HIS A 61 -1.95 1.99 2.82
N ILE A 62 -2.50 0.80 2.50
CA ILE A 62 -3.27 0.59 1.26
C ILE A 62 -4.52 1.48 1.26
N ALA A 63 -5.27 1.53 2.37
CA ALA A 63 -6.49 2.32 2.46
C ALA A 63 -6.21 3.82 2.28
N ILE A 64 -5.12 4.34 2.85
CA ILE A 64 -4.69 5.74 2.67
C ILE A 64 -4.26 5.98 1.23
N THR A 65 -3.45 5.09 0.65
CA THR A 65 -2.96 5.22 -0.73
C THR A 65 -4.11 5.19 -1.72
N ASN A 66 -5.03 4.24 -1.60
CA ASN A 66 -6.23 4.14 -2.45
C ASN A 66 -7.14 5.37 -2.31
N LYS A 67 -7.32 5.90 -1.11
CA LYS A 67 -8.08 7.15 -0.90
C LYS A 67 -7.42 8.34 -1.58
N ARG A 68 -6.08 8.45 -1.51
CA ARG A 68 -5.33 9.53 -2.18
C ARG A 68 -5.44 9.41 -3.70
N VAL A 69 -5.26 8.21 -4.25
CA VAL A 69 -5.41 7.96 -5.70
C VAL A 69 -6.84 8.27 -6.16
N ALA A 70 -7.86 7.89 -5.39
CA ALA A 70 -9.25 8.21 -5.71
C ALA A 70 -9.53 9.73 -5.68
N GLN A 71 -8.97 10.45 -4.70
CA GLN A 71 -9.08 11.92 -4.62
C GLN A 71 -8.34 12.62 -5.77
N GLU A 72 -7.14 12.17 -6.13
CA GLU A 72 -6.38 12.72 -7.26
C GLU A 72 -7.13 12.48 -8.59
N ALA A 73 -7.76 11.32 -8.76
CA ALA A 73 -8.62 11.03 -9.92
C ALA A 73 -9.89 11.89 -9.95
N GLU A 74 -10.50 12.18 -8.79
CA GLU A 74 -11.64 13.11 -8.69
C GLU A 74 -11.24 14.56 -9.00
N GLU A 75 -10.04 15.00 -8.60
CA GLU A 75 -9.50 16.33 -8.93
C GLU A 75 -9.14 16.48 -10.41
N GLU A 76 -8.63 15.43 -11.07
CA GLU A 76 -8.40 15.43 -12.52
C GLU A 76 -9.71 15.44 -13.34
N LEU A 77 -10.79 14.88 -12.80
CA LEU A 77 -12.12 14.89 -13.40
C LEU A 77 -12.92 16.17 -13.11
N ASP A 78 -12.39 17.12 -12.32
CA ASP A 78 -13.04 18.42 -12.12
C ASP A 78 -12.96 19.28 -13.39
N PHE A 79 -13.92 19.04 -14.28
CA PHE A 79 -14.22 19.80 -15.48
C PHE A 79 -14.64 21.26 -15.22
N SER A 80 -14.55 21.78 -13.99
CA SER A 80 -14.71 23.22 -13.70
C SER A 80 -13.70 24.10 -14.45
N LYS A 81 -12.60 23.53 -14.98
CA LYS A 81 -11.69 24.21 -15.93
C LYS A 81 -12.19 24.27 -17.39
N ILE A 82 -13.25 23.55 -17.78
CA ILE A 82 -13.94 23.76 -19.08
C ILE A 82 -14.97 24.89 -18.93
N ARG A 83 -14.50 26.08 -18.58
CA ARG A 83 -15.22 27.33 -18.82
C ARG A 83 -14.25 28.41 -19.30
N ARG A 84 -13.88 28.33 -20.59
CA ARG A 84 -13.73 29.53 -21.43
C ARG A 84 -13.61 29.22 -22.92
N PHE A 85 -14.62 28.57 -23.48
CA PHE A 85 -14.93 28.73 -24.90
C PHE A 85 -16.42 29.01 -25.03
N TYR A 86 -16.82 30.24 -24.71
CA TYR A 86 -17.93 30.97 -25.32
C TYR A 86 -17.73 32.46 -25.01
#